data_AF-A0A800MHS1-F1
#
_entry.id   AF-A0A800MHS1-F1
#
_cell.length_a   1.000
_cell.length_b   1.000
_cell.length_c   1.000
_cell.angle_alpha   90.00
_cell.angle_beta   90.00
_cell.angle_gamma   90.00
#
_symmetry.space_group_name_H-M   'P 1'
#
loop_
_entity.id
_entity.type
_entity.pdbx_description
1 polymer ?
#
loop_
_entity_poly.entity_id
_entity_poly.type
_entity_poly.pdbx_seq_one_letter_code
_entity_poly.pdbx_strand_id
1 'polypeptide(L)' 'MDKTADQIKPETDFVQDLGADSLDTVELVMCLEEEFEITIPDEDADKMRTVGSAVEYIGGKL' A
#
# COMPACT_ATOMS: atom_id res chain seq x y z
N MET A 1 -3.91 12.88 2.58
CA MET A 1 -4.10 11.92 3.69
C MET A 1 -4.13 12.65 5.03
N ASP A 2 -5.20 12.47 5.81
CA ASP A 2 -5.47 13.22 7.06
C ASP A 2 -5.10 12.45 8.35
N LYS A 3 -4.47 11.26 8.24
CA LYS A 3 -4.02 10.45 9.38
C LYS A 3 -2.52 10.53 9.55
N THR A 4 -2.07 10.57 10.80
CA THR A 4 -0.64 10.55 11.16
C THR A 4 -0.11 9.12 11.24
N ALA A 5 1.20 8.92 11.09
CA ALA A 5 1.82 7.59 11.01
C ALA A 5 1.55 6.70 12.25
N ASP A 6 1.35 7.30 13.42
CA ASP A 6 0.97 6.64 14.67
C ASP A 6 -0.47 6.10 14.68
N GLN A 7 -1.31 6.53 13.74
CA GLN A 7 -2.67 6.04 13.56
C GLN A 7 -2.76 4.94 12.51
N ILE A 8 -1.66 4.66 11.80
CA ILE A 8 -1.57 3.59 10.82
C ILE A 8 -1.44 2.26 11.55
N LYS A 9 -2.33 1.33 11.23
CA LYS A 9 -2.29 -0.06 11.73
C LYS A 9 -2.23 -1.03 10.56
N PRO A 10 -1.78 -2.28 10.77
CA PRO A 10 -1.81 -3.29 9.71
C PRO A 10 -3.20 -3.46 9.08
N GLU A 11 -4.27 -3.26 9.85
CA GLU A 11 -5.64 -3.40 9.37
C GLU A 11 -6.18 -2.16 8.66
N THR A 12 -5.41 -1.06 8.60
CA THR A 12 -5.82 0.20 7.98
C THR A 12 -5.96 0.01 6.47
N ASP A 13 -7.16 0.28 5.94
CA ASP A 13 -7.45 0.25 4.51
C ASP A 13 -7.05 1.57 3.84
N PHE A 14 -6.30 1.49 2.73
CA PHE A 14 -5.80 2.68 2.05
C PHE A 14 -6.93 3.59 1.56
N VAL A 15 -8.01 3.00 1.03
CA VAL A 15 -9.12 3.78 0.45
C VAL A 15 -10.13 4.17 1.54
N GLN A 16 -10.56 3.22 2.36
CA GLN A 16 -11.62 3.45 3.34
C GLN A 16 -11.15 4.21 4.58
N ASP A 17 -9.95 3.92 5.08
CA ASP A 17 -9.45 4.51 6.33
C ASP A 17 -8.54 5.71 6.11
N LEU A 18 -7.77 5.75 5.02
CA LEU A 18 -6.90 6.89 4.69
C LEU A 18 -7.51 7.84 3.68
N GLY A 19 -8.63 7.45 3.05
CA GLY A 19 -9.28 8.24 2.01
C GLY A 19 -8.42 8.36 0.76
N ALA A 20 -7.51 7.40 0.51
CA ALA A 20 -6.73 7.36 -0.71
C ALA A 20 -7.67 7.26 -1.90
N ASP A 21 -7.54 8.18 -2.85
CA ASP A 21 -8.22 8.02 -4.13
C ASP A 21 -7.49 7.00 -5.02
N SER A 22 -8.06 6.71 -6.18
CA SER A 22 -7.47 5.73 -7.12
C SER A 22 -6.09 6.17 -7.64
N LEU A 23 -5.77 7.46 -7.61
CA LEU A 23 -4.47 7.98 -8.04
C LEU A 23 -3.45 7.84 -6.91
N ASP A 24 -3.83 8.17 -5.68
CA ASP A 24 -3.02 7.98 -4.47
C ASP A 24 -2.56 6.52 -4.32
N THR A 25 -3.45 5.55 -4.63
CA THR A 25 -3.08 4.13 -4.57
C THR A 25 -2.07 3.73 -5.64
N VAL A 26 -2.13 4.33 -6.84
CA VAL A 26 -1.17 4.07 -7.92
C VAL A 26 0.19 4.66 -7.56
N GLU A 27 0.23 5.90 -7.08
CA GLU A 27 1.48 6.53 -6.63
C GLU A 27 2.13 5.75 -5.49
N LEU A 28 1.34 5.27 -4.52
CA LEU A 28 1.83 4.44 -3.44
C LEU A 28 2.52 3.16 -3.95
N VAL A 29 1.88 2.43 -4.86
CA VAL A 29 2.43 1.19 -5.43
C VAL A 29 3.72 1.48 -6.19
N MET A 30 3.74 2.53 -7.01
CA MET A 30 4.94 2.94 -7.75
C MET A 30 6.10 3.31 -6.81
N CYS A 31 5.83 4.04 -5.72
CA CYS A 31 6.86 4.34 -4.72
C CYS A 31 7.42 3.08 -4.05
N LEU A 32 6.57 2.08 -3.77
CA LEU A 32 7.01 0.80 -3.20
C LEU A 32 7.84 -0.02 -4.19
N GLU A 33 7.46 -0.02 -5.47
CA GLU A 33 8.24 -0.64 -6.55
C GLU A 33 9.64 -0.02 -6.68
N GLU A 34 9.72 1.31 -6.69
CA GLU A 34 10.99 2.03 -6.80
C GLU A 34 11.88 1.87 -5.56
N GLU A 35 11.31 1.99 -4.35
CA GLU A 35 12.09 1.91 -3.09
C GLU A 35 12.67 0.51 -2.85
N PHE A 36 11.91 -0.54 -3.19
CA PHE A 36 12.33 -1.93 -2.98
C PHE A 36 12.87 -2.62 -4.23
N GLU A 37 12.97 -1.89 -5.36
CA GLU A 37 13.35 -2.42 -6.68
C GLU A 37 12.53 -3.68 -7.09
N ILE A 38 11.23 -3.69 -6.75
CA ILE A 38 10.31 -4.79 -7.06
C ILE A 38 9.33 -4.41 -8.17
N THR A 39 8.62 -5.41 -8.70
CA THR A 39 7.48 -5.20 -9.60
C THR A 39 6.24 -5.82 -9.00
N ILE A 40 5.19 -5.03 -8.90
CA ILE A 40 3.90 -5.37 -8.32
C ILE A 40 2.88 -5.39 -9.46
N PRO A 41 2.37 -6.58 -9.86
CA PRO A 41 1.31 -6.66 -10.84
C PRO A 41 0.04 -5.96 -10.35
N ASP A 42 -0.72 -5.34 -11.26
CA ASP A 42 -2.00 -4.69 -10.95
C ASP A 42 -2.95 -5.62 -10.17
N GLU A 43 -2.99 -6.91 -10.52
CA GLU A 43 -3.81 -7.92 -9.84
C GLU A 43 -3.45 -8.14 -8.37
N ASP A 44 -2.19 -7.89 -8.01
CA ASP A 44 -1.70 -8.01 -6.63
C ASP A 44 -1.81 -6.66 -5.91
N ALA A 45 -1.60 -5.54 -6.62
CA ALA A 45 -1.91 -4.19 -6.13
C ALA A 45 -3.38 -4.07 -5.68
N ASP A 46 -4.32 -4.62 -6.45
CA ASP A 46 -5.75 -4.66 -6.12
C ASP A 46 -6.06 -5.45 -4.83
N LYS A 47 -5.21 -6.42 -4.48
CA LYS A 47 -5.32 -7.23 -3.25
C LYS A 47 -4.65 -6.56 -2.05
N MET A 48 -3.69 -5.65 -2.27
CA MET A 48 -3.00 -4.87 -1.23
C MET A 48 -3.85 -3.70 -0.75
N ARG A 49 -5.04 -3.99 -0.24
CA ARG A 49 -5.98 -2.97 0.25
C ARG A 49 -5.62 -2.41 1.62
N THR A 50 -4.85 -3.16 2.41
CA THR A 50 -4.44 -2.75 3.75
C THR A 50 -2.93 -2.60 3.86
N VAL A 51 -2.49 -1.78 4.81
CA VAL A 51 -1.08 -1.59 5.11
C VAL A 51 -0.39 -2.92 5.46
N GLY A 52 -1.06 -3.78 6.22
CA GLY A 52 -0.54 -5.11 6.57
C GLY A 52 -0.33 -5.98 5.34
N SER A 53 -1.30 -5.99 4.42
CA SER A 53 -1.18 -6.75 3.17
C SER A 53 -0.01 -6.28 2.31
N ALA A 54 0.22 -4.97 2.23
CA ALA A 54 1.36 -4.41 1.50
C ALA A 54 2.70 -4.79 2.16
N VAL A 55 2.80 -4.67 3.49
CA VAL A 55 4.00 -5.05 4.25
C VAL A 55 4.30 -6.55 4.10
N GLU A 56 3.29 -7.42 4.21
CA GLU A 56 3.45 -8.87 4.02
C GLU A 56 3.88 -9.21 2.60
N TYR A 57 3.28 -8.57 1.59
CA TYR A 57 3.64 -8.81 0.19
C TYR A 57 5.09 -8.43 -0.08
N ILE A 58 5.52 -7.25 0.35
CA ILE A 58 6.90 -6.77 0.19
C ILE A 58 7.86 -7.67 0.96
N GLY A 59 7.55 -7.98 2.23
CA GLY A 59 8.38 -8.85 3.07
C GLY A 59 8.50 -10.29 2.57
N GLY A 60 7.55 -10.77 1.75
CA GLY A 60 7.63 -12.07 1.09
C GLY A 60 8.37 -12.06 -0.25
N LYS A 61 8.63 -10.88 -0.83
CA LYS A 61 9.33 -10.69 -2.11
C LYS A 61 10.81 -10.34 -1.94
N LEU A 62 11.19 -9.71 -0.82
CA LEU A 62 12.56 -9.45 -0.39
C LEU A 62 13.23 -10.70 0.19
#